data_AF-A0A9D7VW21-F1
#
_entry.id   AF-A0A9D7VW21-F1
#
_cell.length_a   1.000
_cell.length_b   1.000
_cell.length_c   1.000
_cell.angle_alpha   90.00
_cell.angle_beta   90.00
_cell.angle_gamma   90.00
#
_symmetry.space_group_name_H-M   'P 1'
#
loop_
_entity.id
_entity.type
_entity.pdbx_description
1 polymer ?
#
loop_
_entity_poly.entity_id
_entity_poly.type
_entity_poly.pdbx_seq_one_letter_code
_entity_poly.pdbx_strand_id
1 'polypeptide(L)' 'MKDLLNLLNREKSEDFDAIRIGLASPEMIRSWSYGEVKKPETINYRTFKPERDGLFCAKIFGPVKDYE' A
#
# COMPACT_ATOMS: atom_id res chain seq x y z
N MET A 1 -21.40 -21.61 -11.39
CA MET A 1 -21.01 -22.53 -10.29
C MET A 1 -19.56 -22.32 -9.85
N LYS A 2 -18.61 -22.10 -10.78
CA LYS A 2 -17.23 -21.66 -10.46
C LYS A 2 -17.16 -20.30 -9.77
N ASP A 3 -18.07 -19.37 -10.11
CA ASP A 3 -18.12 -18.03 -9.49
C ASP A 3 -18.58 -18.04 -8.02
N LEU A 4 -19.41 -19.02 -7.65
CA LEU A 4 -19.84 -19.24 -6.26
C LEU A 4 -18.72 -19.86 -5.41
N LEU A 5 -17.90 -20.74 -6.02
CA LEU A 5 -16.70 -21.30 -5.38
C LEU A 5 -15.66 -20.20 -5.11
N ASN A 6 -15.48 -19.24 -6.04
CA ASN A 6 -14.60 -18.09 -5.84
C ASN A 6 -15.10 -17.14 -4.73
N LEU A 7 -16.41 -17.03 -4.51
CA LEU A 7 -17.00 -16.21 -3.44
C LEU A 7 -16.85 -16.86 -2.05
N LEU A 8 -16.86 -18.20 -1.99
CA LEU A 8 -16.58 -18.97 -0.77
C LEU A 8 -15.08 -19.00 -0.43
N ASN A 9 -14.22 -18.90 -1.44
CA ASN A 9 -12.76 -18.73 -1.31
C ASN A 9 -12.34 -17.26 -1.12
N ARG A 10 -13.21 -16.40 -0.55
CA ARG A 10 -12.70 -15.18 0.07
C ARG A 10 -11.75 -15.65 1.15
N GLU A 11 -10.45 -15.45 0.93
CA GLU A 11 -9.40 -15.80 1.87
C GLU A 11 -9.83 -15.30 3.25
N LYS A 12 -10.35 -16.23 4.06
CA LYS A 12 -10.33 -16.04 5.50
C LYS A 12 -8.88 -15.77 5.81
N SER A 13 -8.59 -14.70 6.54
CA SER A 13 -7.31 -14.55 7.20
C SER A 13 -7.02 -15.86 7.91
N GLU A 14 -6.12 -16.67 7.35
CA GLU A 14 -5.69 -17.89 8.01
C GLU A 14 -5.07 -17.46 9.33
N ASP A 15 -5.59 -18.00 10.42
CA ASP A 15 -5.01 -17.77 11.74
C ASP A 15 -3.57 -18.33 11.70
N PHE A 16 -2.59 -17.52 12.10
CA PHE A 16 -1.19 -17.93 12.10
C PHE A 16 -0.85 -18.63 13.42
N ASP A 17 -0.14 -19.75 13.36
CA ASP A 17 0.29 -20.48 14.57
C ASP A 17 1.53 -19.85 15.24
N ALA A 18 2.34 -19.09 14.49
CA ALA A 18 3.59 -18.51 14.98
C ALA A 18 4.00 -17.24 14.22
N ILE A 19 4.76 -16.37 14.89
CA ILE A 19 5.36 -15.15 14.33
C ILE A 19 6.89 -15.28 14.36
N ARG A 20 7.57 -14.80 13.32
CA ARG A 20 9.04 -14.74 13.23
C ARG A 20 9.50 -13.30 13.01
N ILE A 21 10.70 -13.00 13.47
CA ILE A 21 11.39 -11.71 13.24
C ILE A 21 12.76 -11.98 12.59
N GLY A 22 13.17 -11.09 11.69
CA GLY A 22 14.44 -11.18 10.98
C GLY A 22 14.80 -9.86 10.32
N LEU A 23 16.02 -9.76 9.80
CA LEU A 23 16.45 -8.60 9.03
C LEU A 23 15.85 -8.65 7.62
N ALA A 24 15.34 -7.52 7.15
CA ALA A 24 14.86 -7.38 5.78
C ALA A 24 16.03 -7.05 4.83
N SER A 25 16.12 -7.74 3.70
CA SER A 25 17.10 -7.43 2.66
C SER A 25 16.66 -6.20 1.84
N PRO A 26 17.58 -5.54 1.11
CA PRO A 26 17.22 -4.42 0.23
C PRO A 26 16.15 -4.80 -0.83
N GLU A 27 16.16 -6.03 -1.32
CA GLU A 27 15.18 -6.55 -2.28
C GLU A 27 13.81 -6.71 -1.63
N MET A 28 13.77 -7.19 -0.38
CA MET A 28 12.54 -7.33 0.40
C MET A 28 11.91 -5.98 0.73
N ILE A 29 12.72 -4.97 1.10
CA ILE A 29 12.20 -3.62 1.35
C ILE A 29 11.60 -3.03 0.07
N ARG A 30 12.22 -3.27 -1.09
CA ARG A 30 11.69 -2.83 -2.39
C ARG A 30 10.41 -3.55 -2.77
N SER A 31 10.27 -4.85 -2.45
CA SER A 31 9.06 -5.60 -2.79
C SER A 31 7.84 -5.19 -1.97
N TRP A 32 8.04 -4.66 -0.76
CA TRP A 32 6.96 -4.07 0.05
C TRP A 32 6.54 -2.68 -0.43
N SER A 33 7.40 -1.99 -1.18
CA SER A 33 7.15 -0.63 -1.60
C SER A 33 6.32 -0.57 -2.88
N TYR A 34 5.33 0.32 -2.90
CA TYR A 34 4.51 0.63 -4.07
C TYR A 34 5.07 1.80 -4.90
N GLY A 35 6.14 2.45 -4.44
CA GLY A 35 6.78 3.55 -5.13
C GLY A 35 7.87 4.25 -4.32
N GLU A 36 8.63 5.13 -4.97
CA GLU A 36 9.74 5.86 -4.35
C GLU A 36 9.36 7.32 -4.10
N VAL A 37 9.53 7.78 -2.86
CA VAL A 37 9.42 9.21 -2.51
C VAL A 37 10.73 9.89 -2.89
N LYS A 38 10.63 10.91 -3.75
CA LYS A 38 11.81 11.63 -4.28
C LYS A 38 11.99 13.01 -3.67
N LYS A 39 10.94 13.55 -3.05
CA LYS A 39 10.96 14.89 -2.50
C LYS A 39 10.38 14.93 -1.08
N PRO A 40 10.83 15.88 -0.23
CA PRO A 40 10.39 15.99 1.15
C PRO A 40 9.05 16.70 1.32
N GLU A 41 8.42 17.20 0.24
CA GLU A 41 7.17 17.94 0.38
C GLU A 41 6.00 17.01 0.77
N THR A 42 5.03 17.59 1.46
CA THR A 42 3.89 16.87 2.03
C THR A 42 2.62 17.16 1.23
N ILE A 43 1.99 18.29 1.50
CA ILE A 43 0.76 18.77 0.87
C ILE A 43 0.95 20.19 0.39
N ASN A 44 0.20 20.54 -0.64
CA ASN A 44 0.16 21.90 -1.14
C ASN A 44 -0.52 22.83 -0.12
N TYR A 45 0.12 23.95 0.23
CA TYR A 45 -0.39 24.86 1.26
C TYR A 45 -1.76 25.49 0.93
N ARG A 46 -2.11 25.62 -0.36
CA ARG A 46 -3.34 26.30 -0.80
C ARG A 46 -4.46 25.33 -1.12
N THR A 47 -4.15 24.23 -1.79
CA THR A 47 -5.16 23.26 -2.25
C THR A 47 -5.34 22.09 -1.29
N PHE A 48 -4.42 21.92 -0.32
CA PHE A 48 -4.33 20.78 0.58
C PHE A 48 -4.24 19.42 -0.14
N LYS A 49 -3.93 19.43 -1.44
CA LYS A 49 -3.70 18.22 -2.22
C LYS A 49 -2.28 17.69 -1.96
N PRO A 50 -2.08 16.37 -1.89
CA PRO A 50 -0.74 15.81 -1.76
C PRO A 50 0.17 16.18 -2.92
N GLU A 51 1.43 16.46 -2.62
CA GLU A 51 2.43 16.78 -3.63
C GLU A 51 2.90 15.52 -4.39
N ARG A 52 3.19 15.69 -5.69
CA ARG A 52 3.64 14.58 -6.54
C ARG A 52 5.07 14.17 -6.18
N ASP A 53 5.27 12.86 -6.01
CA ASP A 53 6.52 12.24 -5.56
C ASP A 53 6.97 12.67 -4.14
N GLY A 54 6.06 13.30 -3.39
CA GLY A 54 6.24 13.70 -2.00
C GLY A 54 5.79 12.63 -0.99
N LEU A 55 5.88 12.96 0.29
CA LEU A 55 5.64 12.05 1.42
C LEU A 55 4.19 11.52 1.49
N PHE A 56 3.22 12.24 0.92
CA PHE A 56 1.81 11.83 0.88
C PHE A 56 1.32 11.50 -0.54
N CYS A 57 2.23 11.21 -1.48
CA CYS A 57 1.87 11.06 -2.88
C CYS A 57 0.81 9.95 -3.10
N ALA A 58 -0.34 10.34 -3.66
CA ALA A 58 -1.45 9.41 -3.92
C ALA A 58 -1.10 8.28 -4.90
N LYS A 59 -0.08 8.47 -5.75
CA LYS A 59 0.44 7.42 -6.63
C LYS A 59 1.12 6.28 -5.86
N ILE A 60 1.76 6.60 -4.73
CA ILE A 60 2.51 5.63 -3.93
C ILE A 60 1.58 4.97 -2.90
N PHE A 61 0.77 5.77 -2.21
CA PHE A 61 0.00 5.30 -1.05
C PHE A 61 -1.48 5.07 -1.32
N GLY A 62 -1.99 5.47 -2.49
CA GLY A 62 -3.40 5.31 -2.87
C GLY A 62 -4.17 6.63 -2.94
N PRO A 63 -5.41 6.59 -3.44
CA PRO A 63 -6.21 7.80 -3.67
C PRO A 63 -6.64 8.45 -2.35
N VAL A 64 -6.88 9.76 -2.39
CA VAL A 64 -7.36 10.54 -1.22
C VAL A 64 -8.86 10.32 -0.97
N LYS A 65 -9.59 9.90 -2.00
CA LYS A 65 -11.02 9.64 -1.97
C LYS A 65 -11.32 8.30 -2.60
N ASP A 66 -12.37 7.67 -2.11
CA ASP A 66 -12.77 6.35 -2.57
C ASP A 66 -13.38 6.41 -3.98
N TYR A 67 -12.86 5.57 -4.88
CA TYR A 67 -13.40 5.33 -6.23
C TYR A 67 -13.52 6.58 -7.15
N GLU A 68 -12.64 7.58 -6.98
CA GLU A 68 -12.46 8.74 -7.89
C GLU A 68 -11.25 8.55 -8.82
#